data_AF-A0A383WJS0-F1
#
_entry.id   AF-A0A383WJS0-F1
#
_cell.length_a   1.000
_cell.length_b   1.000
_cell.length_c   1.000
_cell.angle_alpha   90.00
_cell.angle_beta   90.00
_cell.angle_gamma   90.00
#
_symmetry.space_group_name_H-M   'P 1'
#
loop_
_entity.id
_entity.type
_entity.pdbx_description
1 polymer ?
#
loop_
_entity_poly.entity_id
_entity_poly.type
_entity_poly.pdbx_seq_one_letter_code
_entity_poly.pdbx_strand_id
1 'polypeptide(L)'
;MVSLDSHTIIARLKIFRSAGSNYTVLSRAAWSRSPWAQPCSAGLPRRVAAGSEAGSRRQLCELPTIWRNCSQGIYLDVGTNLGVQLRKLYNPEQFSGAPVLPIFDKAFSKQRSGVCALGVEANPHHTPYLNTVNGFFQQRGYQALILTEVAASIRNGTASFFLDSGSPVEWGASLTKGGWQKNNGSSGAKVEAHVQLLNLPAFVAGIVRPILQQELAATGRLPPVVMKLDVEGEEYALFPALLLSGGLCDISVLFLEVHGESFRNADGVNMTMPQMQQAFATMRKANPPCRVQVQDLDDETFLNSKAIPFPSVAV
;
A
#
# COMPACT_ATOMS: atom_id res chain seq x y z
N MET A 1 -59.84 -5.89 25.27
CA MET A 1 -59.73 -5.62 23.82
C MET A 1 -58.50 -4.75 23.61
N VAL A 2 -57.49 -5.30 22.91
CA VAL A 2 -56.46 -4.66 22.05
C VAL A 2 -55.59 -3.56 22.71
N SER A 3 -54.25 -3.53 22.67
CA SER A 3 -53.15 -4.34 22.14
C SER A 3 -51.86 -3.81 22.80
N LEU A 4 -50.87 -4.68 22.98
CA LEU A 4 -49.48 -4.30 23.26
C LEU A 4 -48.94 -3.35 22.18
N ASP A 5 -48.07 -2.42 22.55
CA ASP A 5 -47.00 -2.02 21.63
C ASP A 5 -45.65 -1.95 22.34
N SER A 6 -44.83 -2.92 21.95
CA SER A 6 -43.49 -3.23 22.43
C SER A 6 -42.47 -2.56 21.53
N HIS A 7 -42.44 -1.22 21.44
CA HIS A 7 -41.49 -0.52 20.58
C HIS A 7 -40.89 0.73 21.24
N THR A 8 -40.04 0.54 22.25
CA THR A 8 -38.93 1.49 22.50
C THR A 8 -37.74 0.76 23.13
N ILE A 9 -37.34 -0.37 22.52
CA ILE A 9 -36.01 -0.94 22.72
C ILE A 9 -35.08 -0.26 21.69
N ILE A 10 -33.90 0.15 22.15
CA ILE A 10 -32.73 0.59 21.34
C ILE A 10 -32.84 2.00 20.73
N ALA A 11 -32.76 3.02 21.59
CA ALA A 11 -32.20 4.29 21.16
C ALA A 11 -31.15 4.76 22.17
N ARG A 12 -29.93 5.00 21.66
CA ARG A 12 -28.75 5.60 22.32
C ARG A 12 -27.68 4.64 22.87
N LEU A 13 -27.21 3.72 22.04
CA LEU A 13 -25.78 3.44 21.92
C LEU A 13 -25.31 3.98 20.56
N LYS A 14 -25.28 5.31 20.46
CA LYS A 14 -24.43 5.99 19.49
C LYS A 14 -23.00 5.77 19.96
N ILE A 15 -22.41 4.63 19.63
CA ILE A 15 -20.96 4.39 19.72
C ILE A 15 -20.33 5.20 18.57
N PHE A 16 -20.44 6.53 18.63
CA PHE A 16 -19.53 7.37 17.89
C PHE A 16 -18.22 7.29 18.66
N ARG A 17 -17.31 6.46 18.17
CA ARG A 17 -15.92 6.52 18.59
C ARG A 17 -15.48 7.97 18.36
N SER A 18 -14.97 8.63 19.41
CA SER A 18 -14.37 9.94 19.25
C SER A 18 -13.27 9.82 18.20
N ALA A 19 -13.28 10.68 17.19
CA ALA A 19 -12.17 10.82 16.26
C ALA A 19 -10.86 10.94 17.06
N GLY A 20 -9.97 9.94 17.00
CA GLY A 20 -8.66 9.99 17.66
C GLY A 20 -8.25 8.79 18.52
N SER A 21 -9.02 7.70 18.59
CA SER A 21 -8.55 6.50 19.30
C SER A 21 -7.51 5.74 18.47
N ASN A 22 -6.23 5.94 18.80
CA ASN A 22 -5.09 5.20 18.23
C ASN A 22 -5.35 3.68 18.27
N TYR A 23 -5.01 2.97 17.20
CA TYR A 23 -5.05 1.50 17.21
C TYR A 23 -4.05 0.95 18.23
N THR A 24 -4.45 -0.10 18.94
CA THR A 24 -3.64 -0.69 20.02
C THR A 24 -2.28 -1.14 19.52
N VAL A 25 -2.25 -1.71 18.31
CA VAL A 25 -1.04 -2.13 17.59
C VAL A 25 -0.09 -0.97 17.27
N LEU A 26 -0.61 0.26 17.27
CA LEU A 26 0.12 1.50 17.02
C LEU A 26 0.29 2.36 18.27
N SER A 27 -0.11 1.87 19.44
CA SER A 27 0.22 2.52 20.70
C SER A 27 1.74 2.68 20.77
N ARG A 28 2.24 3.79 21.35
CA ARG A 28 3.69 4.07 21.41
C ARG A 28 4.49 2.87 21.93
N ALA A 29 3.97 2.18 22.94
CA ALA A 29 4.57 0.99 23.51
C ALA A 29 4.56 -0.21 22.53
N ALA A 30 3.43 -0.51 21.89
CA ALA A 30 3.35 -1.60 20.91
C ALA A 30 4.22 -1.32 19.67
N TRP A 31 4.10 -0.11 19.13
CA TRP A 31 4.88 0.33 17.96
C TRP A 31 6.37 0.22 18.23
N SER A 32 6.88 0.76 19.35
CA SER A 32 8.31 0.72 19.70
C SER A 32 8.92 -0.68 19.78
N ARG A 33 8.10 -1.71 20.04
CA ARG A 33 8.53 -3.12 20.07
C ARG A 33 8.31 -3.85 18.74
N SER A 34 7.59 -3.22 17.81
CA SER A 34 7.34 -3.80 16.50
C SER A 34 8.65 -3.83 15.68
N PRO A 35 8.81 -4.82 14.79
CA PRO A 35 9.94 -4.86 13.86
C PRO A 35 10.00 -3.63 12.95
N TRP A 36 8.87 -2.94 12.77
CA TRP A 36 8.72 -1.74 11.94
C TRP A 36 9.25 -0.46 12.58
N ALA A 37 9.33 -0.41 13.91
CA ALA A 37 9.83 0.75 14.65
C ALA A 37 11.32 0.68 14.99
N GLN A 38 11.98 -0.46 14.70
CA GLN A 38 13.43 -0.60 14.87
C GLN A 38 14.23 0.57 14.25
N PRO A 39 13.89 1.09 13.06
CA PRO A 39 14.54 2.27 12.47
C PRO A 39 14.40 3.56 13.30
N CYS A 40 13.42 3.65 14.19
CA CYS A 40 13.04 4.85 14.94
C CYS A 40 13.75 5.01 16.28
N SER A 41 14.50 3.99 16.70
CA SER A 41 15.20 3.92 17.98
C SER A 41 16.53 4.70 17.98
N ALA A 42 17.13 4.90 16.81
CA ALA A 42 18.33 5.68 16.63
C ALA A 42 17.93 7.15 16.37
N GLY A 43 18.54 8.11 17.06
CA GLY A 43 18.23 9.54 16.92
C GLY A 43 18.39 10.07 15.49
N LEU A 44 17.34 9.92 14.68
CA LEU A 44 17.33 10.36 13.29
C LEU A 44 17.43 11.89 13.24
N PRO A 45 18.31 12.46 12.40
CA PRO A 45 18.46 13.91 12.27
C PRO A 45 17.13 14.57 11.89
N ARG A 46 16.83 15.75 12.47
CA ARG A 46 15.61 16.52 12.17
C ARG A 46 15.49 16.90 10.68
N ARG A 47 16.62 17.03 9.98
CA ARG A 47 16.70 17.26 8.54
C ARG A 47 17.58 16.19 7.91
N VAL A 48 17.04 15.50 6.91
CA VAL A 48 17.73 14.46 6.17
C VAL A 48 17.64 14.82 4.70
N ALA A 49 18.74 14.65 3.95
CA ALA A 49 18.73 14.88 2.51
C ALA A 49 17.77 13.87 1.83
N ALA A 50 17.00 14.35 0.84
CA ALA A 50 16.25 13.47 -0.05
C ALA A 50 17.23 12.52 -0.76
N GLY A 51 16.90 11.23 -0.89
CA GLY A 51 17.81 10.24 -1.47
C GLY A 51 18.79 9.59 -0.50
N SER A 52 18.53 9.61 0.81
CA SER A 52 19.39 8.96 1.80
C SER A 52 18.62 7.98 2.67
N GLU A 53 19.32 6.94 3.13
CA GLU A 53 18.78 5.88 3.99
C GLU A 53 18.08 6.41 5.26
N ALA A 54 18.50 7.56 5.78
CA ALA A 54 17.86 8.20 6.92
C ALA A 54 16.46 8.79 6.60
N GLY A 55 16.16 9.07 5.32
CA GLY A 55 14.88 9.59 4.85
C GLY A 55 13.80 8.52 4.80
N SER A 56 14.11 7.37 4.19
CA SER A 56 13.22 6.20 4.17
C SER A 56 12.97 5.64 5.58
N ARG A 57 14.02 5.58 6.42
CA ARG A 57 13.89 5.22 7.84
C ARG A 57 12.96 6.18 8.61
N ARG A 58 12.98 7.48 8.31
CA ARG A 58 12.08 8.45 8.93
C ARG A 58 10.63 8.23 8.53
N GLN A 59 10.34 7.95 7.27
CA GLN A 59 8.96 7.69 6.81
C GLN A 59 8.38 6.44 7.49
N LEU A 60 9.18 5.39 7.70
CA LEU A 60 8.75 4.23 8.50
C LEU A 60 8.33 4.63 9.92
N CYS A 61 8.94 5.65 10.51
CA CYS A 61 8.55 6.18 11.82
C CYS A 61 7.27 7.02 11.81
N GLU A 62 6.89 7.53 10.65
CA GLU A 62 5.67 8.31 10.45
C GLU A 62 4.45 7.40 10.17
N LEU A 63 4.66 6.10 9.91
CA LEU A 63 3.59 5.11 9.68
C LEU A 63 2.45 5.17 10.70
N PRO A 64 2.67 5.24 12.03
CA PRO A 64 1.57 5.30 12.99
C PRO A 64 0.65 6.50 12.80
N THR A 65 1.13 7.58 12.17
CA THR A 65 0.39 8.82 12.06
C THR A 65 -0.75 8.78 11.04
N ILE A 66 -0.70 7.87 10.05
CA ILE A 66 -1.72 7.75 9.01
C ILE A 66 -2.88 6.82 9.42
N TRP A 67 -2.68 5.96 10.41
CA TRP A 67 -3.68 4.99 10.84
C TRP A 67 -4.52 5.54 12.01
N ARG A 68 -5.18 6.69 11.87
CA ARG A 68 -5.96 7.29 12.98
C ARG A 68 -7.42 6.90 12.97
N ASN A 69 -7.99 6.75 11.78
CA ASN A 69 -9.39 6.48 11.53
C ASN A 69 -9.55 5.82 10.15
N CYS A 70 -9.38 4.50 10.09
CA CYS A 70 -9.51 3.71 8.87
C CYS A 70 -10.92 3.13 8.70
N SER A 71 -11.94 3.82 9.24
CA SER A 71 -13.31 3.34 9.30
C SER A 71 -13.96 3.13 7.93
N GLN A 72 -13.46 3.79 6.87
CA GLN A 72 -13.93 3.56 5.51
C GLN A 72 -13.15 2.47 4.79
N GLY A 73 -11.92 2.19 5.20
CA GLY A 73 -11.09 1.17 4.57
C GLY A 73 -9.59 1.46 4.66
N ILE A 74 -8.84 0.52 4.10
CA ILE A 74 -7.39 0.62 3.92
C ILE A 74 -7.07 0.45 2.44
N TYR A 75 -6.21 1.31 1.91
CA TYR A 75 -5.65 1.15 0.57
C TYR A 75 -4.14 0.93 0.64
N LEU A 76 -3.65 -0.12 -0.02
CA LEU A 76 -2.23 -0.43 -0.12
C LEU A 76 -1.81 -0.32 -1.59
N ASP A 77 -0.97 0.64 -1.90
CA ASP A 77 -0.48 0.93 -3.26
C ASP A 77 0.98 0.47 -3.36
N VAL A 78 1.17 -0.80 -3.72
CA VAL A 78 2.48 -1.45 -3.71
C VAL A 78 3.09 -1.38 -5.10
N GLY A 79 4.16 -0.59 -5.23
CA GLY A 79 4.70 -0.08 -6.50
C GLY A 79 3.87 1.09 -7.02
N THR A 80 3.84 2.15 -6.21
CA THR A 80 3.03 3.34 -6.48
C THR A 80 3.58 4.18 -7.64
N ASN A 81 4.82 3.93 -8.07
CA ASN A 81 5.51 4.66 -9.12
C ASN A 81 5.53 6.17 -8.82
N LEU A 82 4.74 6.97 -9.54
CA LEU A 82 4.59 8.41 -9.30
C LEU A 82 3.42 8.77 -8.37
N GLY A 83 2.94 7.86 -7.53
CA GLY A 83 1.90 8.18 -6.55
C GLY A 83 0.51 8.39 -7.15
N VAL A 84 0.31 8.06 -8.43
CA VAL A 84 -0.90 8.47 -9.17
C VAL A 84 -2.15 7.80 -8.63
N GLN A 85 -2.04 6.54 -8.20
CA GLN A 85 -3.17 5.77 -7.68
C GLN A 85 -3.67 6.34 -6.33
N LEU A 86 -2.76 6.76 -5.46
CA LEU A 86 -3.12 7.50 -4.24
C LEU A 86 -3.77 8.85 -4.55
N ARG A 87 -3.33 9.55 -5.61
CA ARG A 87 -4.01 10.78 -6.04
C ARG A 87 -5.41 10.50 -6.61
N LYS A 88 -5.59 9.42 -7.39
CA LYS A 88 -6.91 8.93 -7.85
C LYS A 88 -7.82 8.58 -6.67
N LEU A 89 -7.26 8.06 -5.57
CA LEU A 89 -8.01 7.77 -4.35
C LEU A 89 -8.59 9.04 -3.72
N TYR A 90 -7.76 10.06 -3.45
CA TYR A 90 -8.18 11.25 -2.68
C TYR A 90 -8.69 12.43 -3.52
N ASN A 91 -8.32 12.51 -4.80
CA ASN A 91 -8.71 13.58 -5.72
C ASN A 91 -9.27 13.02 -7.04
N PRO A 92 -10.28 12.14 -7.01
CA PRO A 92 -10.79 11.43 -8.18
C PRO A 92 -11.20 12.35 -9.34
N GLU A 93 -11.59 13.58 -9.04
CA GLU A 93 -12.12 14.55 -10.00
C GLU A 93 -11.04 15.03 -10.99
N GLN A 94 -9.76 14.95 -10.60
CA GLN A 94 -8.64 15.23 -11.51
C GLN A 94 -8.32 14.07 -12.47
N PHE A 95 -8.92 12.89 -12.23
CA PHE A 95 -8.62 11.63 -12.93
C PHE A 95 -9.88 10.98 -13.50
N SER A 96 -10.84 11.81 -13.95
CA SER A 96 -12.11 11.33 -14.50
C SER A 96 -11.89 10.27 -15.58
N GLY A 97 -12.62 9.17 -15.47
CA GLY A 97 -12.52 8.03 -16.39
C GLY A 97 -11.42 7.02 -16.06
N ALA A 98 -10.59 7.23 -15.02
CA ALA A 98 -9.60 6.23 -14.61
C ALA A 98 -10.29 4.90 -14.21
N PRO A 99 -9.87 3.75 -14.78
CA PRO A 99 -10.45 2.43 -14.51
C PRO A 99 -10.47 2.00 -13.03
N VAL A 100 -9.57 2.52 -12.19
CA VAL A 100 -9.57 2.21 -10.75
C VAL A 100 -10.72 2.90 -9.99
N LEU A 101 -11.29 4.00 -10.51
CA LEU A 101 -12.28 4.79 -9.78
C LEU A 101 -13.55 4.01 -9.42
N PRO A 102 -14.14 3.19 -10.31
CA PRO A 102 -15.25 2.30 -9.96
C PRO A 102 -14.91 1.32 -8.82
N ILE A 103 -13.65 0.84 -8.74
CA ILE A 103 -13.20 -0.05 -7.67
C ILE A 103 -13.17 0.71 -6.34
N PHE A 104 -12.57 1.90 -6.33
CA PHE A 104 -12.53 2.74 -5.13
C PHE A 104 -13.93 3.19 -4.70
N ASP A 105 -14.81 3.55 -5.63
CA ASP A 105 -16.21 3.89 -5.31
C ASP A 105 -16.97 2.72 -4.69
N LYS A 106 -16.80 1.51 -5.24
CA LYS A 106 -17.43 0.31 -4.71
C LYS A 106 -16.90 -0.08 -3.34
N ALA A 107 -15.59 0.04 -3.11
CA ALA A 107 -14.96 -0.34 -1.85
C ALA A 107 -15.17 0.72 -0.76
N PHE A 108 -14.90 1.98 -1.06
CA PHE A 108 -14.77 3.04 -0.06
C PHE A 108 -15.88 4.08 -0.09
N SER A 109 -16.80 3.99 -1.06
CA SER A 109 -17.73 5.08 -1.43
C SER A 109 -17.01 6.28 -2.08
N LYS A 110 -17.78 7.28 -2.52
CA LYS A 110 -17.24 8.49 -3.15
C LYS A 110 -16.52 9.42 -2.17
N GLN A 111 -16.98 9.50 -0.92
CA GLN A 111 -16.28 10.22 0.13
C GLN A 111 -15.26 9.28 0.77
N ARG A 112 -13.97 9.60 0.67
CA ARG A 112 -12.85 8.69 1.02
C ARG A 112 -11.89 9.26 2.07
N SER A 113 -12.30 10.31 2.78
CA SER A 113 -11.47 10.97 3.81
C SER A 113 -11.13 10.07 5.01
N GLY A 114 -11.92 9.03 5.27
CA GLY A 114 -11.69 7.99 6.28
C GLY A 114 -10.99 6.74 5.76
N VAL A 115 -10.41 6.77 4.55
CA VAL A 115 -9.53 5.72 4.04
C VAL A 115 -8.10 6.01 4.49
N CYS A 116 -7.45 5.04 5.12
CA CYS A 116 -6.02 5.07 5.39
C CYS A 116 -5.27 4.45 4.21
N ALA A 117 -4.23 5.12 3.71
CA ALA A 117 -3.52 4.67 2.53
C ALA A 117 -2.01 4.62 2.71
N LEU A 118 -1.38 3.58 2.17
CA LEU A 118 0.07 3.41 2.17
C LEU A 118 0.56 3.16 0.76
N GLY A 119 1.44 4.03 0.25
CA GLY A 119 2.22 3.80 -0.96
C GLY A 119 3.60 3.24 -0.63
N VAL A 120 4.12 2.38 -1.50
CA VAL A 120 5.48 1.85 -1.41
C VAL A 120 6.14 2.00 -2.79
N GLU A 121 7.27 2.72 -2.84
CA GLU A 121 8.05 2.92 -4.07
C GLU A 121 9.55 2.78 -3.77
N ALA A 122 10.22 1.93 -4.54
CA ALA A 122 11.63 1.64 -4.35
C ALA A 122 12.55 2.57 -5.16
N ASN A 123 12.09 3.05 -6.33
CA ASN A 123 12.92 3.81 -7.24
C ASN A 123 13.28 5.21 -6.66
N PRO A 124 14.56 5.49 -6.34
CA PRO A 124 14.99 6.77 -5.80
C PRO A 124 14.78 7.95 -6.75
N HIS A 125 14.66 7.73 -8.06
CA HIS A 125 14.38 8.80 -9.02
C HIS A 125 12.96 9.38 -8.84
N HIS A 126 12.06 8.63 -8.20
CA HIS A 126 10.72 9.10 -7.84
C HIS A 126 10.69 9.86 -6.50
N THR A 127 11.66 9.62 -5.61
CA THR A 127 11.71 10.19 -4.24
C THR A 127 11.47 11.70 -4.17
N PRO A 128 12.12 12.57 -4.98
CA PRO A 128 11.90 14.01 -4.88
C PRO A 128 10.45 14.42 -5.12
N TYR A 129 9.80 13.80 -6.11
CA TYR A 129 8.40 14.07 -6.43
C TYR A 129 7.46 13.45 -5.39
N LEU A 130 7.70 12.21 -4.98
CA LEU A 130 6.89 11.54 -3.98
C LEU A 130 6.93 12.23 -2.61
N ASN A 131 8.05 12.85 -2.24
CA ASN A 131 8.11 13.72 -1.06
C ASN A 131 7.20 14.95 -1.20
N THR A 132 7.04 15.49 -2.42
CA THR A 132 6.08 16.56 -2.68
C THR A 132 4.64 16.05 -2.53
N VAL A 133 4.34 14.85 -3.02
CA VAL A 133 3.03 14.19 -2.85
C VAL A 133 2.72 13.94 -1.36
N ASN A 134 3.67 13.45 -0.59
CA ASN A 134 3.55 13.29 0.87
C ASN A 134 3.26 14.63 1.56
N GLY A 135 3.99 15.69 1.19
CA GLY A 135 3.74 17.03 1.71
C GLY A 135 2.32 17.53 1.41
N PHE A 136 1.83 17.26 0.19
CA PHE A 136 0.45 17.56 -0.19
C PHE A 136 -0.58 16.77 0.64
N PHE A 137 -0.41 15.45 0.81
CA PHE A 137 -1.30 14.64 1.64
C PHE A 137 -1.34 15.12 3.09
N GLN A 138 -0.18 15.47 3.65
CA GLN A 138 -0.08 16.03 4.99
C GLN A 138 -0.82 17.37 5.12
N GLN A 139 -0.63 18.29 4.16
CA GLN A 139 -1.31 19.59 4.14
C GLN A 139 -2.84 19.46 4.03
N ARG A 140 -3.32 18.43 3.32
CA ARG A 140 -4.76 18.12 3.19
C ARG A 140 -5.33 17.34 4.37
N GLY A 141 -4.51 16.90 5.31
CA GLY A 141 -4.93 16.03 6.40
C GLY A 141 -5.38 14.64 5.93
N TYR A 142 -4.93 14.21 4.74
CA TYR A 142 -5.20 12.85 4.27
C TYR A 142 -4.41 11.84 5.10
N GLN A 143 -5.03 10.69 5.34
CA GLN A 143 -4.45 9.59 6.09
C GLN A 143 -3.57 8.73 5.19
N ALA A 144 -2.59 9.37 4.55
CA ALA A 144 -1.79 8.75 3.50
C ALA A 144 -0.30 9.03 3.67
N LEU A 145 0.52 8.03 3.38
CA LEU A 145 1.97 8.14 3.36
C LEU A 145 2.53 7.26 2.25
N ILE A 146 3.52 7.77 1.52
CA ILE A 146 4.33 7.02 0.57
C ILE A 146 5.69 6.77 1.20
N LEU A 147 6.05 5.50 1.32
CA LEU A 147 7.40 5.07 1.66
C LEU A 147 8.25 5.09 0.39
N THR A 148 9.20 6.01 0.33
CA THR A 148 10.14 6.16 -0.78
C THR A 148 11.44 5.40 -0.49
N GLU A 149 12.09 4.87 -1.52
CA GLU A 149 13.28 4.00 -1.37
C GLU A 149 12.98 2.77 -0.47
N VAL A 150 11.75 2.26 -0.58
CA VAL A 150 11.30 1.05 0.10
C VAL A 150 10.69 0.12 -0.95
N ALA A 151 11.21 -1.10 -1.05
CA ALA A 151 10.62 -2.14 -1.87
C ALA A 151 9.76 -3.07 -1.00
N ALA A 152 8.59 -3.47 -1.49
CA ALA A 152 7.88 -4.59 -0.89
C ALA A 152 8.63 -5.89 -1.16
N SER A 153 8.73 -6.76 -0.16
CA SER A 153 9.35 -8.07 -0.26
C SER A 153 8.76 -9.02 0.78
N ILE A 154 9.30 -10.24 0.86
CA ILE A 154 8.92 -11.27 1.85
C ILE A 154 9.76 -11.22 3.13
N ARG A 155 10.69 -10.25 3.22
CA ARG A 155 11.61 -10.06 4.36
C ARG A 155 11.88 -8.58 4.61
N ASN A 156 12.30 -8.26 5.84
CA ASN A 156 12.82 -6.94 6.18
C ASN A 156 14.33 -6.89 5.91
N GLY A 157 14.87 -5.70 5.73
CA GLY A 157 16.31 -5.48 5.58
C GLY A 157 16.60 -4.46 4.50
N THR A 158 17.70 -4.66 3.79
CA THR A 158 18.10 -3.84 2.65
C THR A 158 18.44 -4.72 1.47
N ALA A 159 18.22 -4.22 0.26
CA ALA A 159 18.67 -4.88 -0.95
C ALA A 159 19.15 -3.89 -2.00
N SER A 160 19.88 -4.43 -2.96
CA SER A 160 20.12 -3.83 -4.25
C SER A 160 18.82 -3.72 -5.03
N PHE A 161 18.59 -2.56 -5.63
CA PHE A 161 17.46 -2.28 -6.51
C PHE A 161 18.03 -1.80 -7.85
N PHE A 162 17.72 -2.54 -8.92
CA PHE A 162 18.28 -2.32 -10.24
C PHE A 162 17.43 -1.30 -10.99
N LEU A 163 18.06 -0.21 -11.42
CA LEU A 163 17.38 0.90 -12.07
C LEU A 163 17.23 0.63 -13.58
N ASP A 164 16.24 1.28 -14.19
CA ASP A 164 15.99 1.25 -15.64
C ASP A 164 16.22 2.64 -16.24
N SER A 165 17.39 3.21 -15.95
CA SER A 165 17.71 4.63 -16.16
C SER A 165 17.67 5.11 -17.62
N GLY A 166 17.71 4.20 -18.59
CA GLY A 166 17.54 4.53 -20.01
C GLY A 166 16.09 4.48 -20.49
N SER A 167 15.14 4.14 -19.61
CA SER A 167 13.71 4.25 -19.88
C SER A 167 13.18 5.61 -19.38
N PRO A 168 12.38 6.35 -20.17
CA PRO A 168 11.84 7.65 -19.75
C PRO A 168 10.97 7.62 -18.48
N VAL A 169 10.50 6.43 -18.10
CA VAL A 169 9.53 6.16 -17.04
C VAL A 169 9.96 5.03 -16.11
N GLU A 170 11.13 4.44 -16.36
CA GLU A 170 11.80 3.41 -15.54
C GLU A 170 10.96 2.20 -15.12
N TRP A 171 10.02 1.78 -15.98
CA TRP A 171 9.18 0.60 -15.76
C TRP A 171 10.00 -0.67 -15.49
N GLY A 172 11.21 -0.82 -16.04
CA GLY A 172 12.00 -2.03 -15.75
C GLY A 172 12.62 -2.10 -14.35
N ALA A 173 12.51 -1.06 -13.52
CA ALA A 173 13.25 -0.98 -12.26
C ALA A 173 12.72 -1.96 -11.22
N SER A 174 13.57 -2.85 -10.69
CA SER A 174 13.11 -3.93 -9.82
C SER A 174 14.21 -4.47 -8.88
N LEU A 175 13.80 -5.35 -7.95
CA LEU A 175 14.73 -6.08 -7.07
C LEU A 175 15.53 -7.17 -7.81
N THR A 176 15.11 -7.52 -9.03
CA THR A 176 15.74 -8.57 -9.84
C THR A 176 16.53 -7.95 -10.98
N LYS A 177 17.82 -8.27 -11.07
CA LYS A 177 18.62 -7.87 -12.23
C LYS A 177 18.23 -8.68 -13.45
N GLY A 178 17.91 -8.00 -14.55
CA GLY A 178 17.41 -8.60 -15.77
C GLY A 178 17.98 -8.01 -17.05
N GLY A 179 17.60 -8.61 -18.17
CA GLY A 179 17.86 -8.07 -19.51
C GLY A 179 16.84 -7.00 -19.94
N TRP A 180 15.76 -6.80 -19.18
CA TRP A 180 14.71 -5.82 -19.47
C TRP A 180 15.08 -4.41 -19.02
N GLN A 181 15.97 -4.26 -18.04
CA GLN A 181 16.50 -2.94 -17.67
C GLN A 181 17.38 -2.39 -18.79
N LYS A 182 16.91 -1.31 -19.44
CA LYS A 182 17.56 -0.61 -20.54
C LYS A 182 18.58 0.38 -19.99
N ASN A 183 19.64 -0.13 -19.38
CA ASN A 183 20.77 0.69 -18.95
C ASN A 183 21.74 0.85 -20.13
N ASN A 184 21.38 1.71 -21.10
CA ASN A 184 22.20 1.99 -22.27
C ASN A 184 23.51 2.68 -21.87
N GLY A 185 24.55 1.91 -21.53
CA GLY A 185 25.99 2.22 -21.65
C GLY A 185 26.52 3.57 -21.15
N SER A 186 25.72 4.37 -20.47
CA SER A 186 26.06 5.73 -20.07
C SER A 186 27.01 5.62 -18.90
N SER A 187 28.29 5.68 -19.22
CA SER A 187 29.43 5.64 -18.31
C SER A 187 29.29 6.72 -17.24
N GLY A 188 28.59 6.39 -16.14
CA GLY A 188 28.33 7.30 -15.01
C GLY A 188 26.96 7.17 -14.36
N ALA A 189 25.96 6.57 -15.01
CA ALA A 189 24.64 6.36 -14.41
C ALA A 189 24.71 5.25 -13.34
N LYS A 190 24.19 5.52 -12.13
CA LYS A 190 23.97 4.45 -11.16
C LYS A 190 22.97 3.47 -11.77
N VAL A 191 23.39 2.23 -11.99
CA VAL A 191 22.52 1.13 -12.46
C VAL A 191 21.82 0.42 -11.31
N GLU A 192 22.15 0.82 -10.08
CA GLU A 192 21.70 0.19 -8.85
C GLU A 192 21.59 1.24 -7.73
N ALA A 193 20.59 1.07 -6.88
CA ALA A 193 20.41 1.79 -5.64
C ALA A 193 20.26 0.82 -4.47
N HIS A 194 20.51 1.29 -3.24
CA HIS A 194 20.19 0.53 -2.05
C HIS A 194 18.87 1.01 -1.47
N VAL A 195 17.92 0.08 -1.29
CA VAL A 195 16.58 0.36 -0.79
C VAL A 195 16.31 -0.46 0.47
N GLN A 196 15.39 0.02 1.30
CA GLN A 196 14.88 -0.76 2.42
C GLN A 196 13.86 -1.79 1.91
N LEU A 197 13.73 -2.91 2.61
CA LEU A 197 12.74 -3.93 2.33
C LEU A 197 11.63 -3.91 3.38
N LEU A 198 10.39 -3.85 2.92
CA LEU A 198 9.19 -4.02 3.72
C LEU A 198 8.69 -5.45 3.56
N ASN A 199 8.70 -6.26 4.63
CA ASN A 199 8.05 -7.57 4.63
C ASN A 199 6.52 -7.42 4.55
N LEU A 200 5.98 -7.34 3.33
CA LEU A 200 4.56 -7.04 3.10
C LEU A 200 3.63 -8.10 3.75
N PRO A 201 3.87 -9.42 3.65
CA PRO A 201 3.07 -10.42 4.36
C PRO A 201 3.04 -10.20 5.88
N ALA A 202 4.20 -9.93 6.49
CA ALA A 202 4.27 -9.63 7.92
C ALA A 202 3.60 -8.29 8.27
N PHE A 203 3.65 -7.30 7.37
CA PHE A 203 2.99 -6.02 7.56
C PHE A 203 1.47 -6.17 7.55
N VAL A 204 0.93 -6.92 6.60
CA VAL A 204 -0.51 -7.22 6.54
C VAL A 204 -0.95 -7.96 7.80
N ALA A 205 -0.25 -9.02 8.18
CA ALA A 205 -0.60 -9.81 9.37
C ALA A 205 -0.41 -9.03 10.68
N GLY A 206 0.63 -8.20 10.77
CA GLY A 206 1.06 -7.54 11.99
C GLY A 206 0.48 -6.14 12.21
N ILE A 207 0.02 -5.44 11.16
CA ILE A 207 -0.51 -4.08 11.24
C ILE A 207 -1.94 -4.01 10.71
N VAL A 208 -2.17 -4.43 9.47
CA VAL A 208 -3.47 -4.31 8.80
C VAL A 208 -4.52 -5.15 9.51
N ARG A 209 -4.26 -6.45 9.72
CA ARG A 209 -5.20 -7.37 10.36
C ARG A 209 -5.62 -6.93 11.78
N PRO A 210 -4.71 -6.51 12.68
CA PRO A 210 -5.11 -5.95 13.98
C PRO A 210 -5.97 -4.69 13.88
N ILE A 211 -5.70 -3.80 12.91
CA ILE A 211 -6.55 -2.63 12.65
C ILE A 211 -7.96 -3.08 12.27
N LEU A 212 -8.08 -4.02 11.32
CA LEU A 212 -9.35 -4.57 10.87
C LEU A 212 -10.15 -5.23 12.00
N GLN A 213 -9.47 -6.02 12.84
CA GLN A 213 -10.09 -6.69 13.99
C GLN A 213 -10.62 -5.66 15.00
N GLN A 214 -9.87 -4.59 15.25
CA GLN A 214 -10.30 -3.54 16.16
C GLN A 214 -11.49 -2.74 15.60
N GLU A 215 -11.51 -2.45 14.28
CA GLU A 215 -12.66 -1.81 13.63
C GLU A 215 -13.91 -2.72 13.62
N LEU A 216 -13.73 -4.01 13.35
CA LEU A 216 -14.81 -5.00 13.45
C LEU A 216 -15.38 -5.07 14.87
N ALA A 217 -14.52 -5.12 15.89
CA ALA A 217 -14.96 -5.15 17.29
C ALA A 217 -15.67 -3.85 17.71
N ALA A 218 -15.22 -2.71 17.20
CA ALA A 218 -15.78 -1.40 17.56
C ALA A 218 -17.10 -1.07 16.83
N THR A 219 -17.24 -1.52 15.58
CA THR A 219 -18.33 -1.08 14.69
C THR A 219 -19.26 -2.20 14.24
N GLY A 220 -18.89 -3.46 14.49
CA GLY A 220 -19.58 -4.64 13.93
C GLY A 220 -19.36 -4.82 12.43
N ARG A 221 -18.53 -3.97 11.79
CA ARG A 221 -18.28 -4.00 10.35
C ARG A 221 -16.79 -4.15 10.08
N LEU A 222 -16.43 -5.09 9.21
CA LEU A 222 -15.07 -5.19 8.69
C LEU A 222 -14.89 -4.14 7.58
N PRO A 223 -14.01 -3.14 7.74
CA PRO A 223 -13.73 -2.20 6.68
C PRO A 223 -12.97 -2.90 5.54
N PRO A 224 -13.22 -2.53 4.28
CA PRO A 224 -12.57 -3.18 3.14
C PRO A 224 -11.10 -2.80 3.07
N VAL A 225 -10.31 -3.73 2.55
CA VAL A 225 -8.91 -3.51 2.17
C VAL A 225 -8.78 -3.67 0.67
N VAL A 226 -8.24 -2.64 0.01
CA VAL A 226 -7.93 -2.68 -1.41
C VAL A 226 -6.41 -2.63 -1.56
N MET A 227 -5.85 -3.44 -2.45
CA MET A 227 -4.43 -3.48 -2.71
C MET A 227 -4.17 -3.42 -4.23
N LYS A 228 -3.23 -2.54 -4.63
CA LYS A 228 -2.47 -2.68 -5.88
C LYS A 228 -1.24 -3.52 -5.59
N LEU A 229 -0.93 -4.48 -6.46
CA LEU A 229 0.36 -5.14 -6.46
C LEU A 229 0.91 -5.13 -7.89
N ASP A 230 1.91 -4.28 -8.11
CA ASP A 230 2.60 -4.06 -9.36
C ASP A 230 4.03 -3.64 -9.00
N VAL A 231 4.97 -4.58 -8.99
CA VAL A 231 6.32 -4.44 -8.42
C VAL A 231 7.39 -5.08 -9.30
N GLU A 232 7.12 -5.20 -10.59
CA GLU A 232 8.11 -5.52 -11.62
C GLU A 232 8.87 -6.84 -11.32
N GLY A 233 8.14 -7.89 -10.95
CA GLY A 233 8.63 -9.26 -10.78
C GLY A 233 8.57 -9.82 -9.36
N GLU A 234 8.51 -8.98 -8.33
CA GLU A 234 8.43 -9.45 -6.93
C GLU A 234 7.03 -10.02 -6.60
N GLU A 235 6.04 -9.92 -7.50
CA GLU A 235 4.71 -10.55 -7.36
C GLU A 235 4.83 -12.07 -7.22
N TYR A 236 5.82 -12.67 -7.90
CA TYR A 236 6.12 -14.11 -7.84
C TYR A 236 6.57 -14.58 -6.45
N ALA A 237 7.03 -13.67 -5.58
CA ALA A 237 7.34 -13.96 -4.19
C ALA A 237 6.21 -13.49 -3.26
N LEU A 238 5.66 -12.30 -3.51
CA LEU A 238 4.67 -11.66 -2.63
C LEU A 238 3.30 -12.33 -2.66
N PHE A 239 2.77 -12.64 -3.85
CA PHE A 239 1.46 -13.27 -3.98
C PHE A 239 1.38 -14.62 -3.22
N PRO A 240 2.32 -15.57 -3.40
CA PRO A 240 2.29 -16.81 -2.64
C PRO A 240 2.59 -16.60 -1.15
N ALA A 241 3.44 -15.64 -0.77
CA ALA A 241 3.69 -15.37 0.64
C ALA A 241 2.47 -14.76 1.35
N LEU A 242 1.71 -13.88 0.67
CA LEU A 242 0.42 -13.37 1.16
C LEU A 242 -0.62 -14.49 1.27
N LEU A 243 -0.60 -15.46 0.34
CA LEU A 243 -1.45 -16.63 0.42
C LEU A 243 -1.12 -17.50 1.64
N LEU A 244 0.15 -17.86 1.80
CA LEU A 244 0.62 -18.75 2.87
C LEU A 244 0.50 -18.12 4.27
N SER A 245 0.64 -16.80 4.38
CA SER A 245 0.43 -16.06 5.65
C SER A 245 -1.04 -15.81 5.98
N GLY A 246 -1.96 -16.18 5.09
CA GLY A 246 -3.39 -15.83 5.15
C GLY A 246 -3.67 -14.35 4.91
N GLY A 247 -2.65 -13.52 4.63
CA GLY A 247 -2.78 -12.09 4.37
C GLY A 247 -3.66 -11.76 3.17
N LEU A 248 -3.69 -12.61 2.14
CA LEU A 248 -4.62 -12.44 1.01
C LEU A 248 -6.08 -12.41 1.47
N CYS A 249 -6.44 -13.13 2.54
CA CYS A 249 -7.81 -13.17 3.03
C CYS A 249 -8.21 -11.94 3.86
N ASP A 250 -7.25 -11.11 4.28
CA ASP A 250 -7.51 -9.80 4.87
C ASP A 250 -7.78 -8.74 3.78
N ILE A 251 -7.52 -9.05 2.51
CA ILE A 251 -7.73 -8.17 1.37
C ILE A 251 -9.14 -8.41 0.80
N SER A 252 -9.86 -7.33 0.51
CA SER A 252 -11.17 -7.41 -0.15
C SER A 252 -11.04 -7.41 -1.67
N VAL A 253 -10.18 -6.54 -2.20
CA VAL A 253 -9.88 -6.45 -3.63
C VAL A 253 -8.37 -6.32 -3.81
N LEU A 254 -7.78 -7.19 -4.62
CA LEU A 254 -6.41 -7.11 -5.10
C LEU A 254 -6.46 -6.87 -6.61
N PHE A 255 -5.95 -5.75 -7.08
CA PHE A 255 -5.61 -5.60 -8.49
C PHE A 255 -4.11 -5.87 -8.66
N LEU A 256 -3.82 -6.85 -9.50
CA LEU A 256 -2.51 -7.45 -9.67
C LEU A 256 -2.10 -7.30 -11.11
N GLU A 257 -0.98 -6.63 -11.35
CA GLU A 257 -0.30 -6.68 -12.63
C GLU A 257 0.67 -7.86 -12.64
N VAL A 258 0.57 -8.69 -13.67
CA VAL A 258 1.41 -9.88 -13.81
C VAL A 258 2.49 -9.61 -14.84
N HIS A 259 3.70 -9.37 -14.34
CA HIS A 259 4.90 -9.30 -15.16
C HIS A 259 5.26 -10.68 -15.75
N GLY A 260 5.93 -10.69 -16.90
CA GLY A 260 6.37 -11.92 -17.55
C GLY A 260 7.38 -12.71 -16.71
N GLU A 261 7.46 -14.02 -16.92
CA GLU A 261 8.33 -14.92 -16.13
C GLU A 261 9.82 -14.54 -16.14
N SER A 262 10.27 -13.75 -17.11
CA SER A 262 11.63 -13.22 -17.11
C SER A 262 11.91 -12.34 -15.89
N PHE A 263 10.90 -11.64 -15.35
CA PHE A 263 11.03 -10.74 -14.20
C PHE A 263 11.17 -11.49 -12.86
N ARG A 264 10.82 -12.78 -12.83
CA ARG A 264 10.84 -13.60 -11.62
C ARG A 264 12.27 -13.70 -11.06
N ASN A 265 12.39 -13.39 -9.78
CA ASN A 265 13.61 -13.65 -9.01
C ASN A 265 13.88 -15.16 -8.91
N ALA A 266 15.16 -15.57 -8.92
CA ALA A 266 15.57 -16.97 -8.72
C ALA A 266 15.09 -17.56 -7.39
N ASP A 267 14.91 -16.73 -6.36
CA ASP A 267 14.36 -17.13 -5.05
C ASP A 267 12.81 -17.20 -5.03
N GLY A 268 12.15 -16.81 -6.13
CA GLY A 268 10.71 -16.87 -6.28
C GLY A 268 10.16 -18.29 -6.33
N VAL A 269 8.86 -18.45 -6.10
CA VAL A 269 8.23 -19.76 -6.26
C VAL A 269 8.34 -20.18 -7.73
N ASN A 270 8.83 -21.39 -7.99
CA ASN A 270 8.90 -21.97 -9.33
C ASN A 270 7.51 -22.43 -9.81
N MET A 271 6.59 -21.47 -9.88
CA MET A 271 5.25 -21.59 -10.42
C MET A 271 4.99 -20.40 -11.33
N THR A 272 4.23 -20.63 -12.39
CA THR A 272 3.71 -19.55 -13.22
C THR A 272 2.59 -18.83 -12.46
N MET A 273 2.31 -17.57 -12.80
CA MET A 273 1.18 -16.85 -12.19
C MET A 273 -0.17 -17.56 -12.40
N PRO A 274 -0.49 -18.14 -13.58
CA PRO A 274 -1.67 -18.99 -13.73
C PRO A 274 -1.72 -20.17 -12.75
N GLN A 275 -0.59 -20.83 -12.50
CA GLN A 275 -0.52 -21.92 -11.51
C GLN A 275 -0.77 -21.41 -10.08
N MET A 276 -0.23 -20.24 -9.73
CA MET A 276 -0.48 -19.62 -8.43
C MET A 276 -1.95 -19.20 -8.26
N GLN A 277 -2.56 -18.63 -9.30
CA GLN A 277 -3.99 -18.28 -9.31
C GLN A 277 -4.87 -19.53 -9.16
N GLN A 278 -4.52 -20.64 -9.81
CA GLN A 278 -5.23 -21.91 -9.68
C GLN A 278 -5.10 -22.52 -8.26
N ALA A 279 -3.90 -22.49 -7.68
CA ALA A 279 -3.68 -22.90 -6.29
C ALA A 279 -4.49 -22.02 -5.33
N PHE A 280 -4.48 -20.71 -5.55
CA PHE A 280 -5.28 -19.75 -4.79
C PHE A 280 -6.78 -20.02 -4.90
N ALA A 281 -7.31 -20.23 -6.10
CA ALA A 281 -8.72 -20.57 -6.32
C ALA A 281 -9.14 -21.85 -5.57
N THR A 282 -8.26 -22.84 -5.54
CA THR A 282 -8.46 -24.09 -4.80
C THR A 282 -8.48 -23.85 -3.28
N MET A 283 -7.52 -23.09 -2.76
CA MET A 283 -7.49 -22.71 -1.34
C MET A 283 -8.71 -21.87 -0.92
N ARG A 284 -9.12 -20.91 -1.75
CA ARG A 284 -10.32 -20.09 -1.49
C ARG A 284 -11.58 -20.93 -1.42
N LYS A 285 -11.72 -21.94 -2.31
CA LYS A 285 -12.83 -22.89 -2.26
C LYS A 285 -12.83 -23.70 -0.96
N ALA A 286 -11.65 -24.06 -0.44
CA ALA A 286 -11.50 -24.76 0.83
C ALA A 286 -11.63 -23.84 2.06
N ASN A 287 -11.56 -22.52 1.90
CA ASN A 287 -11.66 -21.52 2.96
C ASN A 287 -12.76 -20.47 2.65
N PRO A 288 -14.06 -20.82 2.81
CA PRO A 288 -15.19 -19.94 2.46
C PRO A 288 -15.19 -18.54 3.08
N PRO A 289 -14.64 -18.31 4.30
CA PRO A 289 -14.46 -16.96 4.84
C PRO A 289 -13.52 -16.05 4.04
N CYS A 290 -12.64 -16.58 3.21
CA CYS A 290 -11.71 -15.79 2.39
C CYS A 290 -12.42 -15.20 1.17
N ARG A 291 -12.65 -13.88 1.17
CA ARG A 291 -13.52 -13.18 0.18
C ARG A 291 -12.78 -12.30 -0.83
N VAL A 292 -11.45 -12.37 -0.87
CA VAL A 292 -10.66 -11.53 -1.78
C VAL A 292 -11.05 -11.74 -3.24
N GLN A 293 -11.21 -10.62 -3.94
CA GLN A 293 -11.38 -10.55 -5.38
C GLN A 293 -10.04 -10.16 -6.00
N VAL A 294 -9.41 -11.08 -6.70
CA VAL A 294 -8.20 -10.80 -7.48
C VAL A 294 -8.65 -10.43 -8.89
N GLN A 295 -8.21 -9.27 -9.36
CA GLN A 295 -8.53 -8.73 -10.68
C GLN A 295 -7.23 -8.38 -11.39
N ASP A 296 -7.18 -8.66 -12.68
CA ASP A 296 -6.13 -8.16 -13.56
C ASP A 296 -6.50 -6.72 -13.94
N LEU A 297 -5.73 -5.77 -13.45
CA LEU A 297 -5.91 -4.35 -13.75
C LEU A 297 -4.56 -3.65 -13.64
N ASP A 298 -3.98 -3.40 -14.80
CA ASP A 298 -2.99 -2.36 -15.02
C ASP A 298 -3.74 -1.04 -15.32
N ASP A 299 -3.74 -0.12 -14.35
CA ASP A 299 -4.26 1.24 -14.51
C ASP A 299 -3.12 2.26 -14.55
N GLU A 300 -2.32 2.15 -15.59
CA GLU A 300 -1.38 3.17 -16.03
C GLU A 300 -2.06 4.40 -16.66
N THR A 301 -3.36 4.68 -16.47
CA THR A 301 -3.89 5.99 -16.93
C THR A 301 -3.27 7.14 -16.12
N PHE A 302 -3.03 8.27 -16.79
CA PHE A 302 -2.40 9.47 -16.19
C PHE A 302 -0.93 9.28 -15.75
N LEU A 303 -0.18 8.43 -16.48
CA LEU A 303 1.26 8.13 -16.29
C LEU A 303 2.12 9.34 -15.91
N ASN A 304 1.92 10.46 -16.61
CA ASN A 304 2.64 11.69 -16.32
C ASN A 304 1.94 12.47 -15.19
N SER A 305 1.80 11.85 -14.01
CA SER A 305 1.20 12.46 -12.82
C SER A 305 1.82 13.82 -12.48
N LYS A 306 3.12 14.00 -12.77
CA LYS A 306 3.86 15.26 -12.58
C LYS A 306 3.27 16.42 -13.39
N ALA A 307 2.65 16.16 -14.54
CA ALA A 307 2.01 17.18 -15.36
C ALA A 307 0.64 17.62 -14.82
N ILE A 308 0.05 16.87 -13.89
CA ILE A 308 -1.26 17.18 -13.31
C ILE A 308 -1.02 17.95 -12.01
N PRO A 309 -1.31 19.26 -11.95
CA PRO A 309 -1.02 20.06 -10.77
C PRO A 309 -1.82 19.58 -9.56
N PHE A 310 -1.28 19.80 -8.36
CA PHE A 310 -2.07 19.60 -7.14
C PHE A 310 -3.24 20.59 -7.13
N PRO A 311 -4.45 20.18 -6.69
CA PRO A 311 -5.56 21.10 -6.58
C PRO A 311 -5.20 22.23 -5.60
N SER A 312 -5.66 23.45 -5.88
CA SER A 312 -5.47 24.58 -4.98
C SER A 312 -6.05 24.27 -3.61
N VAL A 313 -5.36 24.72 -2.56
CA VAL A 313 -5.95 24.75 -1.22
C VAL A 313 -6.97 25.88 -1.26
N ALA A 314 -8.26 25.58 -1.10
CA ALA A 314 -9.24 26.64 -0.84
C ALA A 314 -8.82 27.30 0.47
N VAL A 315 -8.42 28.57 0.39
CA VAL A 315 -8.04 29.41 1.54
C VAL A 315 -9.25 29.68 2.42
#